data_AF-A0A3D1XA70-F1
#
_entry.id   AF-A0A3D1XA70-F1
#
_cell.length_a   1.000
_cell.length_b   1.000
_cell.length_c   1.000
_cell.angle_alpha   90.00
_cell.angle_beta   90.00
_cell.angle_gamma   90.00
#
_symmetry.space_group_name_H-M   'P 1'
#
loop_
_entity.id
_entity.type
_entity.pdbx_description
1 polymer ?
#
loop_
_entity_poly.entity_id
_entity_poly.type
_entity_poly.pdbx_seq_one_letter_code
_entity_poly.pdbx_strand_id
1 'polypeptide(L)'
;MKKAIAILLVLLVAGVAFGADPASLVINTTMSGVESIKLSTTALGVSTYTAEGLDETLSFTSEDELTVPDDQTAYVNLRTNKENSYEISLSGISLISPTVDTTIGYVLTPVAGTGYSVGSALTVLKADTETPKTADPFITYTADSTSGLRVVPAAFTVALTDADWLAATAAADYTTTVTVTLTAL
;
A
#
# COMPACT_ATOMS: atom_id res chain seq x y z
N MET A 1 -40.61 4.46 63.73
CA MET A 1 -39.36 5.07 63.20
C MET A 1 -39.68 5.82 61.91
N LYS A 2 -38.97 6.94 61.62
CA LYS A 2 -38.50 7.41 60.28
C LYS A 2 -39.24 6.85 59.03
N LYS A 3 -39.84 7.61 58.08
CA LYS A 3 -40.06 9.06 57.86
C LYS A 3 -41.31 9.27 56.96
N ALA A 4 -41.88 10.48 57.03
CA ALA A 4 -42.49 11.30 55.96
C ALA A 4 -41.77 11.22 54.57
N ILE A 5 -42.20 11.74 53.40
CA ILE A 5 -43.38 12.42 52.77
C ILE A 5 -43.03 12.53 51.25
N ALA A 6 -43.88 12.64 50.22
CA ALA A 6 -45.28 12.25 49.93
C ALA A 6 -45.56 12.49 48.40
N ILE A 7 -46.81 12.28 47.93
CA ILE A 7 -47.59 13.02 46.87
C ILE A 7 -46.78 13.67 45.71
N LEU A 8 -47.04 13.36 44.43
CA LEU A 8 -48.22 13.89 43.70
C LEU A 8 -48.57 13.09 42.43
N LEU A 9 -49.85 12.73 42.26
CA LEU A 9 -50.40 12.38 40.94
C LEU A 9 -50.54 13.65 40.10
N VAL A 10 -50.08 13.61 38.85
CA VAL A 10 -50.69 14.41 37.77
C VAL A 10 -51.30 13.43 36.77
N LEU A 11 -52.61 13.56 36.58
CA LEU A 11 -53.39 12.70 35.70
C LEU A 11 -53.14 13.05 34.23
N LEU A 12 -53.35 12.06 33.36
CA LEU A 12 -53.44 12.22 31.90
C LEU A 12 -54.43 13.34 31.52
N VAL A 13 -54.33 13.85 30.28
CA VAL A 13 -55.39 13.65 29.27
C VAL A 13 -54.87 13.95 27.85
N ALA A 14 -55.11 12.98 26.97
CA ALA A 14 -55.27 13.01 25.51
C ALA A 14 -54.41 13.96 24.63
N GLY A 15 -53.63 13.34 23.75
CA GLY A 15 -54.19 13.03 22.43
C GLY A 15 -53.63 13.79 21.22
N VAL A 16 -52.70 13.14 20.52
CA VAL A 16 -52.65 13.15 19.05
C VAL A 16 -52.36 11.72 18.58
N ALA A 17 -53.21 11.18 17.73
CA ALA A 17 -52.93 9.93 17.03
C ALA A 17 -52.13 10.26 15.77
N PHE A 18 -50.91 9.77 15.68
CA PHE A 18 -50.19 9.66 14.41
C PHE A 18 -50.14 8.20 14.02
N GLY A 19 -50.64 7.90 12.82
CA GLY A 19 -50.62 6.56 12.24
C GLY A 19 -49.28 6.25 11.59
N ALA A 20 -49.04 4.95 11.38
CA ALA A 20 -47.79 4.35 10.93
C ALA A 20 -46.62 4.58 11.89
N ASP A 21 -46.15 3.49 12.51
CA ASP A 21 -44.78 3.43 13.01
C ASP A 21 -43.87 3.12 11.81
N PRO A 22 -43.02 4.07 11.40
CA PRO A 22 -41.67 3.70 11.06
C PRO A 22 -40.68 4.60 11.82
N ALA A 23 -40.21 4.12 12.96
CA ALA A 23 -38.98 4.59 13.60
C ALA A 23 -37.77 4.40 12.65
N SER A 24 -37.57 5.36 11.73
CA SER A 24 -36.41 5.40 10.84
C SER A 24 -35.18 5.93 11.59
N LEU A 25 -34.39 5.01 12.13
CA LEU A 25 -33.04 5.32 12.60
C LEU A 25 -32.13 5.59 11.39
N VAL A 26 -31.97 6.86 11.02
CA VAL A 26 -31.00 7.28 9.99
C VAL A 26 -29.62 7.43 10.64
N ILE A 27 -28.81 6.38 10.60
CA ILE A 27 -27.38 6.45 10.97
C ILE A 27 -26.59 6.99 9.77
N ASN A 28 -26.42 8.31 9.71
CA ASN A 28 -25.46 8.91 8.78
C ASN A 28 -24.05 8.80 9.36
N THR A 29 -23.21 7.95 8.76
CA THR A 29 -21.78 7.84 9.05
C THR A 29 -20.97 8.27 7.83
N THR A 30 -20.47 9.51 7.86
CA THR A 30 -19.46 9.98 6.91
C THR A 30 -18.08 9.61 7.44
N MET A 31 -17.58 8.43 7.07
CA MET A 31 -16.13 8.20 7.11
C MET A 31 -15.49 9.06 6.02
N SER A 32 -14.72 10.08 6.42
CA SER A 32 -13.74 10.67 5.51
C SER A 32 -12.85 9.56 4.99
N GLY A 33 -12.66 9.50 3.66
CA GLY A 33 -11.90 8.43 3.04
C GLY A 33 -10.48 8.35 3.59
N VAL A 34 -10.00 7.13 3.84
CA VAL A 34 -8.63 6.85 4.29
C VAL A 34 -7.91 6.19 3.13
N GLU A 35 -7.05 6.95 2.46
CA GLU A 35 -6.17 6.48 1.40
C GLU A 35 -4.71 6.60 1.83
N SER A 36 -3.92 5.56 1.57
CA SER A 36 -2.47 5.58 1.76
C SER A 36 -1.84 4.39 1.04
N ILE A 37 -0.55 4.51 0.71
CA ILE A 37 0.32 3.41 0.26
C ILE A 37 1.40 3.17 1.31
N LYS A 38 1.87 1.92 1.44
CA LYS A 38 3.14 1.54 2.06
C LYS A 38 3.89 0.48 1.25
N LEU A 39 5.22 0.53 1.25
CA LEU A 39 6.09 -0.50 0.66
C LEU A 39 6.62 -1.46 1.72
N SER A 40 6.48 -2.77 1.53
CA SER A 40 6.97 -3.75 2.52
C SER A 40 7.49 -5.04 1.88
N THR A 41 8.33 -5.78 2.61
CA THR A 41 8.82 -7.12 2.24
C THR A 41 7.81 -8.23 2.54
N THR A 42 6.79 -7.93 3.34
CA THR A 42 5.69 -8.85 3.69
C THR A 42 4.32 -8.21 3.46
N ALA A 43 3.31 -8.99 3.08
CA ALA A 43 1.95 -8.48 2.85
C ALA A 43 1.35 -7.90 4.14
N LEU A 44 0.91 -6.64 4.12
CA LEU A 44 0.36 -5.99 5.32
C LEU A 44 -1.13 -6.33 5.53
N GLY A 45 -1.47 -6.63 6.78
CA GLY A 45 -2.85 -6.76 7.23
C GLY A 45 -3.42 -5.43 7.74
N VAL A 46 -4.74 -5.32 7.85
CA VAL A 46 -5.43 -4.12 8.35
C VAL A 46 -4.95 -3.71 9.75
N SER A 47 -4.59 -4.68 10.61
CA SER A 47 -4.10 -4.46 11.96
C SER A 47 -2.63 -4.04 12.05
N THR A 48 -1.78 -4.40 11.07
CA THR A 48 -0.36 -4.02 11.09
C THR A 48 -0.14 -2.67 10.42
N TYR A 49 -0.92 -2.33 9.38
CA TYR A 49 -0.76 -1.13 8.55
C TYR A 49 -0.59 0.20 9.31
N THR A 50 -1.14 0.33 10.53
CA THR A 50 -1.01 1.54 11.36
C THR A 50 0.31 1.68 12.12
N ALA A 51 1.22 0.71 12.08
CA ALA A 51 2.54 0.85 12.67
C ALA A 51 3.39 1.91 11.94
N GLU A 52 4.24 2.62 12.69
CA GLU A 52 5.27 3.50 12.14
C GLU A 52 6.41 2.68 11.53
N GLY A 53 7.19 3.28 10.61
CA GLY A 53 8.38 2.64 10.03
C GLY A 53 8.10 1.42 9.14
N LEU A 54 6.90 1.31 8.56
CA LEU A 54 6.50 0.21 7.69
C LEU A 54 6.90 0.35 6.22
N ASP A 55 7.51 1.46 5.83
CA ASP A 55 8.19 1.55 4.54
C ASP A 55 9.55 0.88 4.70
N GLU A 56 9.65 -0.38 4.27
CA GLU A 56 10.81 -1.24 4.50
C GLU A 56 11.83 -1.14 3.35
N THR A 57 13.12 -1.14 3.70
CA THR A 57 14.21 -1.29 2.72
C THR A 57 14.33 -2.74 2.31
N LEU A 58 14.28 -3.01 1.01
CA LEU A 58 14.63 -4.31 0.43
C LEU A 58 16.15 -4.44 0.33
N SER A 59 16.71 -5.50 0.92
CA SER A 59 18.17 -5.69 0.99
C SER A 59 18.58 -7.00 0.32
N PHE A 60 19.41 -6.89 -0.72
CA PHE A 60 20.10 -8.03 -1.32
C PHE A 60 21.45 -8.20 -0.65
N THR A 61 21.70 -9.39 -0.09
CA THR A 61 22.98 -9.76 0.52
C THR A 61 23.42 -11.09 -0.08
N SER A 62 24.66 -11.16 -0.56
CA SER A 62 25.30 -12.42 -0.95
C SER A 62 26.45 -12.75 0.00
N GLU A 63 26.66 -14.03 0.25
CA GLU A 63 27.84 -14.56 0.96
C GLU A 63 29.08 -14.63 0.04
N ASP A 64 28.90 -14.48 -1.28
CA ASP A 64 29.95 -14.60 -2.30
C ASP A 64 29.69 -13.66 -3.50
N GLU A 65 30.75 -13.05 -4.03
CA GLU A 65 30.73 -12.11 -5.16
C GLU A 65 30.41 -12.79 -6.50
N LEU A 66 30.59 -14.12 -6.58
CA LEU A 66 30.33 -14.91 -7.78
C LEU A 66 28.89 -15.46 -7.87
N THR A 67 28.07 -15.27 -6.83
CA THR A 67 26.68 -15.73 -6.79
C THR A 67 25.75 -14.53 -6.84
N VAL A 68 24.83 -14.51 -7.81
CA VAL A 68 23.76 -13.50 -7.89
C VAL A 68 22.72 -13.82 -6.81
N PRO A 69 22.29 -12.85 -5.98
CA PRO A 69 21.19 -13.02 -5.05
C PRO A 69 19.88 -13.45 -5.73
N ASP A 70 19.13 -14.36 -5.10
CA ASP A 70 17.80 -14.76 -5.57
C ASP A 70 16.82 -13.56 -5.64
N ASP A 71 15.88 -13.63 -6.59
CA ASP A 71 14.73 -12.70 -6.69
C ASP A 71 14.01 -12.55 -5.35
N GLN A 72 13.79 -11.30 -4.92
CA GLN A 72 13.03 -11.01 -3.70
C GLN A 72 11.61 -10.55 -4.00
N THR A 73 10.69 -10.80 -3.07
CA THR A 73 9.30 -10.34 -3.14
C THR A 73 9.11 -9.11 -2.27
N ALA A 74 8.43 -8.11 -2.82
CA ALA A 74 7.97 -6.93 -2.09
C ALA A 74 6.51 -6.63 -2.43
N TYR A 75 5.90 -5.72 -1.69
CA TYR A 75 4.47 -5.41 -1.75
C TYR A 75 4.23 -3.90 -1.79
N VAL A 76 3.39 -3.46 -2.73
CA VAL A 76 2.68 -2.19 -2.63
C VAL A 76 1.40 -2.47 -1.86
N ASN A 77 1.13 -1.76 -0.77
CA ASN A 77 -0.05 -2.00 0.05
C ASN A 77 -0.97 -0.77 -0.02
N LEU A 78 -2.12 -0.86 -0.70
CA LEU A 78 -3.13 0.20 -0.67
C LEU A 78 -4.10 -0.03 0.49
N ARG A 79 -4.18 0.93 1.42
CA ARG A 79 -5.31 1.02 2.35
C ARG A 79 -6.38 1.94 1.77
N THR A 80 -7.60 1.45 1.60
CA THR A 80 -8.74 2.24 1.11
C THR A 80 -10.08 1.77 1.68
N ASN A 81 -11.04 2.69 1.75
CA ASN A 81 -12.46 2.45 2.02
C ASN A 81 -13.36 3.14 0.97
N LYS A 82 -12.82 3.51 -0.18
CA LYS A 82 -13.56 4.17 -1.27
C LYS A 82 -13.95 3.21 -2.40
N GLU A 83 -14.97 3.62 -3.14
CA GLU A 83 -15.50 2.94 -4.33
C GLU A 83 -14.73 3.28 -5.62
N ASN A 84 -13.76 4.19 -5.59
CA ASN A 84 -12.93 4.52 -6.76
C ASN A 84 -11.82 3.48 -6.99
N SER A 85 -11.41 3.34 -8.24
CA SER A 85 -10.18 2.64 -8.62
C SER A 85 -8.96 3.56 -8.45
N TYR A 86 -7.77 2.99 -8.35
CA TYR A 86 -6.52 3.74 -8.24
C TYR A 86 -5.41 3.10 -9.09
N GLU A 87 -4.52 3.92 -9.64
CA GLU A 87 -3.31 3.47 -10.31
C GLU A 87 -2.07 3.77 -9.47
N ILE A 88 -1.13 2.83 -9.51
CA ILE A 88 0.22 2.96 -9.02
C ILE A 88 1.14 3.06 -10.23
N SER A 89 1.95 4.12 -10.27
CA SER A 89 3.15 4.13 -11.10
C SER A 89 4.40 4.07 -10.24
N LEU A 90 5.42 3.39 -10.75
CA LEU A 90 6.74 3.29 -10.13
C LEU A 90 7.76 4.00 -10.99
N SER A 91 8.70 4.73 -10.38
CA SER A 91 9.86 5.26 -11.08
C SER A 91 11.17 5.12 -10.31
N GLY A 92 12.28 4.89 -11.02
CA GLY A 92 13.58 4.65 -10.40
C GLY A 92 14.76 4.80 -11.37
N ILE A 93 15.94 4.96 -10.79
CA ILE A 93 17.26 4.95 -11.46
C ILE A 93 18.06 3.71 -11.04
N SER A 94 19.13 3.38 -11.76
CA SER A 94 20.03 2.25 -11.47
C SER A 94 20.54 2.27 -10.02
N LEU A 95 20.94 1.12 -9.45
CA LEU A 95 21.67 1.15 -8.19
C LEU A 95 23.05 1.78 -8.42
N ILE A 96 23.38 2.79 -7.62
CA ILE A 96 24.64 3.54 -7.67
C ILE A 96 25.43 3.32 -6.39
N SER A 97 26.76 3.31 -6.49
CA SER A 97 27.65 3.30 -5.33
C SER A 97 28.23 4.69 -5.07
N PRO A 98 28.38 5.13 -3.81
CA PRO A 98 29.09 6.37 -3.48
C PRO A 98 30.62 6.20 -3.49
N THR A 99 31.16 4.99 -3.65
CA THR A 99 32.60 4.68 -3.55
C THR A 99 33.24 4.18 -4.85
N VAL A 100 32.45 3.78 -5.84
CA VAL A 100 32.92 3.22 -7.13
C VAL A 100 32.03 3.65 -8.30
N ASP A 101 32.59 3.74 -9.50
CA ASP A 101 31.89 4.20 -10.71
C ASP A 101 31.01 3.10 -11.38
N THR A 102 30.89 1.92 -10.77
CA THR A 102 30.04 0.82 -11.27
C THR A 102 28.59 1.02 -10.84
N THR A 103 27.66 0.52 -11.65
CA THR A 103 26.21 0.62 -11.43
C THR A 103 25.51 -0.68 -11.83
N ILE A 104 24.37 -0.96 -11.19
CA ILE A 104 23.63 -2.23 -11.36
C ILE A 104 22.20 -1.94 -11.87
N GLY A 105 21.77 -2.67 -12.91
CA GLY A 105 20.38 -2.66 -13.39
C GLY A 105 19.49 -3.66 -12.65
N TYR A 106 18.17 -3.45 -12.68
CA TYR A 106 17.17 -4.30 -12.01
C TYR A 106 15.81 -4.28 -12.71
N VAL A 107 14.96 -5.25 -12.39
CA VAL A 107 13.61 -5.39 -12.95
C VAL A 107 12.55 -5.49 -11.85
N LEU A 108 11.66 -4.49 -11.86
CA LEU A 108 10.36 -4.37 -11.20
C LEU A 108 9.27 -5.25 -11.84
N THR A 109 8.92 -6.46 -11.37
CA THR A 109 7.86 -7.27 -12.05
C THR A 109 6.58 -7.42 -11.20
N PRO A 110 5.43 -6.84 -11.61
CA PRO A 110 4.19 -6.97 -10.86
C PRO A 110 3.59 -8.37 -10.98
N VAL A 111 3.12 -8.94 -9.86
CA VAL A 111 2.57 -10.30 -9.78
C VAL A 111 1.05 -10.23 -9.68
N ALA A 112 0.33 -11.04 -10.47
CA ALA A 112 -1.13 -11.04 -10.48
C ALA A 112 -1.75 -11.54 -9.17
N GLY A 113 -2.85 -10.91 -8.75
CA GLY A 113 -3.55 -11.25 -7.51
C GLY A 113 -5.01 -10.77 -7.48
N THR A 114 -5.57 -10.63 -6.28
CA THR A 114 -7.00 -10.32 -6.07
C THR A 114 -7.17 -8.86 -5.64
N GLY A 115 -8.14 -8.16 -6.25
CA GLY A 115 -8.46 -6.75 -5.92
C GLY A 115 -7.64 -5.71 -6.69
N TYR A 116 -6.84 -6.14 -7.66
CA TYR A 116 -6.05 -5.31 -8.56
C TYR A 116 -5.74 -6.05 -9.87
N SER A 117 -5.38 -5.31 -10.91
CA SER A 117 -4.74 -5.83 -12.12
C SER A 117 -3.28 -5.36 -12.21
N VAL A 118 -2.45 -6.15 -12.87
CA VAL A 118 -1.04 -5.80 -13.13
C VAL A 118 -0.89 -5.01 -14.42
N GLY A 119 0.04 -4.05 -14.40
CA GLY A 119 0.44 -3.27 -15.56
C GLY A 119 1.77 -3.72 -16.13
N SER A 120 2.62 -2.78 -16.53
CA SER A 120 3.93 -3.06 -17.11
C SER A 120 5.01 -3.25 -16.06
N ALA A 121 6.02 -4.08 -16.35
CA ALA A 121 7.24 -4.16 -15.53
C ALA A 121 8.07 -2.87 -15.64
N LEU A 122 8.75 -2.50 -14.55
CA LEU A 122 9.75 -1.42 -14.52
C LEU A 122 11.13 -2.03 -14.79
N THR A 123 11.68 -1.84 -15.99
CA THR A 123 13.06 -2.22 -16.31
C THR A 123 13.97 -1.01 -16.17
N VAL A 124 15.00 -1.12 -15.33
CA VAL A 124 16.02 -0.08 -15.11
C VAL A 124 17.38 -0.64 -15.51
N LEU A 125 18.00 -0.05 -16.53
CA LEU A 125 19.33 -0.45 -17.00
C LEU A 125 20.41 0.25 -16.18
N LYS A 126 21.60 -0.34 -16.06
CA LYS A 126 22.73 0.31 -15.35
C LYS A 126 23.14 1.69 -15.88
N ALA A 127 22.76 2.04 -17.11
CA ALA A 127 23.01 3.35 -17.72
C ALA A 127 21.98 4.42 -17.32
N ASP A 128 20.89 4.05 -16.65
CA ASP A 128 19.78 4.93 -16.28
C ASP A 128 20.04 5.58 -14.92
N THR A 129 21.11 6.38 -14.83
CA THR A 129 21.62 6.97 -13.57
C THR A 129 20.96 8.31 -13.20
N GLU A 130 20.54 9.11 -14.17
CA GLU A 130 20.06 10.49 -13.94
C GLU A 130 18.57 10.68 -14.23
N THR A 131 18.04 10.02 -15.27
CA THR A 131 16.64 10.14 -15.68
C THR A 131 15.88 8.89 -15.24
N PRO A 132 14.91 9.00 -14.30
CA PRO A 132 14.15 7.85 -13.84
C PRO A 132 13.41 7.17 -15.00
N LYS A 133 13.45 5.84 -15.05
CA LYS A 133 12.47 5.06 -15.81
C LYS A 133 11.18 4.99 -15.02
N THR A 134 10.07 4.86 -15.74
CA THR A 134 8.74 4.78 -15.15
C THR A 134 7.97 3.61 -15.74
N ALA A 135 7.26 2.87 -14.90
CA ALA A 135 6.19 1.95 -15.31
C ALA A 135 4.85 2.55 -14.88
N ASP A 136 3.98 2.80 -15.85
CA ASP A 136 2.70 3.50 -15.65
C ASP A 136 1.62 2.93 -16.59
N PRO A 137 0.55 2.30 -16.07
CA PRO A 137 0.42 1.82 -14.70
C PRO A 137 1.35 0.63 -14.43
N PHE A 138 1.78 0.48 -13.17
CA PHE A 138 2.46 -0.71 -12.63
C PHE A 138 1.45 -1.67 -11.97
N ILE A 139 0.53 -1.12 -11.16
CA ILE A 139 -0.62 -1.82 -10.56
C ILE A 139 -1.85 -0.92 -10.67
N THR A 140 -3.00 -1.48 -11.04
CA THR A 140 -4.30 -0.78 -10.99
C THR A 140 -5.20 -1.48 -9.96
N TYR A 141 -5.44 -0.83 -8.82
CA TYR A 141 -6.40 -1.30 -7.82
C TYR A 141 -7.83 -1.08 -8.29
N THR A 142 -8.66 -2.12 -8.16
CA THR A 142 -10.05 -2.05 -8.56
C THR A 142 -10.92 -1.44 -7.46
N ALA A 143 -11.84 -0.57 -7.88
CA ALA A 143 -13.06 -0.21 -7.18
C ALA A 143 -13.72 -1.41 -6.47
N ASP A 144 -14.25 -1.17 -5.27
CA ASP A 144 -15.07 -2.12 -4.52
C ASP A 144 -16.18 -1.34 -3.81
N SER A 145 -17.43 -1.58 -4.21
CA SER A 145 -18.64 -0.93 -3.70
C SER A 145 -19.29 -1.70 -2.54
N THR A 146 -18.62 -2.73 -2.01
CA THR A 146 -19.19 -3.68 -1.05
C THR A 146 -18.36 -3.88 0.21
N SER A 147 -17.06 -3.61 0.17
CA SER A 147 -16.18 -3.73 1.35
C SER A 147 -16.07 -2.44 2.14
N GLY A 148 -16.00 -2.58 3.47
CA GLY A 148 -15.51 -1.51 4.35
C GLY A 148 -14.01 -1.25 4.17
N LEU A 149 -13.39 -0.62 5.17
CA LEU A 149 -11.94 -0.36 5.16
C LEU A 149 -11.13 -1.65 4.96
N ARG A 150 -10.38 -1.71 3.85
CA ARG A 150 -9.52 -2.83 3.47
C ARG A 150 -8.07 -2.38 3.25
N VAL A 151 -7.16 -3.36 3.31
CA VAL A 151 -5.79 -3.24 2.79
C VAL A 151 -5.67 -4.25 1.66
N VAL A 152 -5.22 -3.80 0.49
CA VAL A 152 -4.99 -4.65 -0.69
C VAL A 152 -3.48 -4.71 -0.93
N PRO A 153 -2.81 -5.83 -0.60
CA PRO A 153 -1.39 -6.02 -0.89
C PRO A 153 -1.20 -6.52 -2.33
N ALA A 154 -0.54 -5.70 -3.16
CA ALA A 154 -0.11 -6.07 -4.50
C ALA A 154 1.37 -6.48 -4.50
N ALA A 155 1.64 -7.75 -4.84
CA ALA A 155 2.99 -8.30 -4.83
C ALA A 155 3.75 -7.93 -6.11
N PHE A 156 5.06 -7.77 -5.99
CA PHE A 156 5.98 -7.68 -7.12
C PHE A 156 7.30 -8.39 -6.79
N THR A 157 7.96 -8.95 -7.80
CA THR A 157 9.33 -9.45 -7.66
C THR A 157 10.34 -8.37 -8.04
N VAL A 158 11.51 -8.45 -7.42
CA VAL A 158 12.67 -7.59 -7.66
C VAL A 158 13.84 -8.50 -8.00
N ALA A 159 14.31 -8.38 -9.25
CA ALA A 159 15.47 -9.11 -9.77
C ALA A 159 16.62 -8.14 -10.05
N LEU A 160 17.84 -8.49 -9.66
CA LEU A 160 19.05 -7.80 -10.13
C LEU A 160 19.46 -8.35 -11.50
N THR A 161 20.16 -7.55 -12.31
CA THR A 161 20.68 -8.04 -13.60
C THR A 161 21.96 -8.86 -13.36
N ASP A 162 21.91 -10.19 -13.53
CA ASP A 162 23.04 -11.11 -13.32
C ASP A 162 24.37 -10.60 -13.87
N ALA A 163 24.35 -10.13 -15.13
CA ALA A 163 25.54 -9.66 -15.83
C ALA A 163 26.09 -8.32 -15.32
N ASP A 164 25.25 -7.50 -14.66
CA ASP A 164 25.68 -6.27 -14.00
C ASP A 164 26.17 -6.57 -12.58
N TRP A 165 25.52 -7.51 -11.86
CA TRP A 165 25.99 -7.99 -10.55
C TRP A 165 27.38 -8.63 -10.63
N LEU A 166 27.59 -9.57 -11.56
CA LEU A 166 28.88 -10.25 -11.75
C LEU A 166 29.98 -9.33 -12.31
N ALA A 167 29.64 -8.11 -12.73
CA ALA A 167 30.56 -7.06 -13.15
C ALA A 167 30.69 -5.90 -12.13
N ALA A 168 29.97 -5.97 -11.00
CA ALA A 168 30.03 -4.99 -9.94
C ALA A 168 31.38 -5.06 -9.21
N THR A 169 31.78 -3.94 -8.60
CA THR A 169 32.97 -3.93 -7.75
C THR A 169 32.67 -4.61 -6.41
N ALA A 170 33.48 -5.62 -6.12
CA ALA A 170 33.68 -6.28 -4.83
C ALA A 170 33.60 -5.33 -3.62
N ALA A 171 32.93 -5.78 -2.55
CA ALA A 171 32.80 -5.08 -1.27
C ALA A 171 32.34 -3.60 -1.32
N ALA A 172 31.59 -3.20 -2.36
CA ALA A 172 30.98 -1.87 -2.45
C ALA A 172 29.45 -1.94 -2.26
N ASP A 173 28.88 -0.95 -1.57
CA ASP A 173 27.43 -0.82 -1.41
C ASP A 173 26.81 -0.12 -2.63
N TYR A 174 25.68 -0.64 -3.13
CA TYR A 174 24.90 -0.03 -4.20
C TYR A 174 23.48 0.25 -3.71
N THR A 175 22.97 1.45 -3.96
CA THR A 175 21.65 1.89 -3.46
C THR A 175 20.86 2.64 -4.54
N THR A 176 19.54 2.62 -4.42
CA THR A 176 18.62 3.43 -5.23
C THR A 176 17.31 3.67 -4.45
N THR A 177 16.51 4.62 -4.90
CA THR A 177 15.17 4.89 -4.36
C THR A 177 14.15 4.72 -5.48
N VAL A 178 13.24 3.76 -5.32
CA VAL A 178 12.05 3.65 -6.18
C VAL A 178 10.95 4.55 -5.60
N THR A 179 10.46 5.48 -6.42
CA THR A 179 9.34 6.36 -6.07
C THR A 179 8.03 5.70 -6.47
N VAL A 180 7.04 5.74 -5.58
CA VAL A 180 5.67 5.24 -5.80
C VAL A 180 4.71 6.41 -5.89
N THR A 181 3.87 6.47 -6.93
CA THR A 181 2.84 7.50 -7.09
C THR A 181 1.46 6.87 -7.09
N LEU A 182 0.50 7.47 -6.37
CA LEU A 182 -0.92 7.11 -6.40
C LEU A 182 -1.70 8.09 -7.28
N THR A 183 -2.48 7.58 -8.21
CA THR A 183 -3.46 8.35 -8.99
C THR A 183 -4.85 7.76 -8.76
N ALA A 184 -5.85 8.60 -8.48
CA ALA A 184 -7.25 8.15 -8.42
C ALA A 184 -7.88 8.20 -9.82
N LEU A 185 -8.72 7.20 -10.13
CA LEU A 185 -9.50 7.09 -11.37
C LEU A 185 -10.96 7.54 -11.17
#